data_AF-A0A926ZAR1-F1
#
_entry.id   AF-A0A926ZAR1-F1
#
_cell.length_a   1.000
_cell.length_b   1.000
_cell.length_c   1.000
_cell.angle_alpha   90.00
_cell.angle_beta   90.00
_cell.angle_gamma   90.00
#
_symmetry.space_group_name_H-M   'P 1'
#
loop_
_entity.id
_entity.type
_entity.pdbx_description
1 polymer ?
#
loop_
_entity_poly.entity_id
_entity_poly.type
_entity_poly.pdbx_seq_one_letter_code
_entity_poly.pdbx_strand_id
1 'polypeptide(L)'
;MQKATNFPWRSSVCFLLAIVPLLTTCRLNRAMTFDEIYPPPWKEKSNGDISNALTAHNVPCPQYRWRRHINFEQTGEVFVHCSTNGSNWNAYLVFIPTYKVIGPLMPDPSLPVSN
;
A
#
# COMPACT_ATOMS: atom_id res chain seq x y z
N MET A 1 52.50 0.43 14.70
CA MET A 1 53.36 -0.72 14.33
C MET A 1 52.46 -1.86 13.88
N GLN A 2 52.43 -2.12 12.57
CA GLN A 2 51.65 -3.18 11.94
C GLN A 2 52.38 -4.52 12.16
N LYS A 3 51.67 -5.59 12.53
CA LYS A 3 52.20 -6.95 12.46
C LYS A 3 51.22 -7.82 11.68
N ALA A 4 51.55 -7.97 10.39
CA ALA A 4 51.00 -9.00 9.53
C ALA A 4 51.63 -10.34 9.91
N THR A 5 50.81 -11.39 10.07
CA THR A 5 51.27 -12.78 10.02
C THR A 5 50.18 -13.65 9.40
N ASN A 6 50.34 -13.89 8.10
CA ASN A 6 50.23 -15.17 7.39
C ASN A 6 49.21 -16.20 7.91
N PHE A 7 48.14 -16.38 7.13
CA PHE A 7 47.19 -17.49 7.25
C PHE A 7 47.60 -18.59 6.25
N PRO A 8 47.96 -19.81 6.69
CA PRO A 8 48.42 -20.84 5.79
C PRO A 8 47.28 -21.59 5.11
N TRP A 9 47.62 -22.04 3.91
CA TRP A 9 46.84 -22.72 2.91
C TRP A 9 46.55 -24.18 3.29
N ARG A 10 45.32 -24.63 3.02
CA ARG A 10 44.85 -25.98 2.63
C ARG A 10 45.35 -27.20 3.43
N SER A 11 44.40 -27.97 3.97
CA SER A 11 44.38 -29.42 3.78
C SER A 11 42.96 -29.95 3.92
N SER A 12 42.55 -30.66 2.88
CA SER A 12 41.26 -31.32 2.71
C SER A 12 40.98 -32.33 3.81
N VAL A 13 39.79 -32.24 4.40
CA VAL A 13 39.12 -33.44 4.93
C VAL A 13 37.66 -33.37 4.47
N CYS A 14 37.32 -34.23 3.51
CA CYS A 14 35.94 -34.53 3.14
C CYS A 14 35.26 -35.19 4.35
N PHE A 15 34.66 -34.39 5.21
CA PHE A 15 33.70 -34.88 6.20
C PHE A 15 32.29 -34.69 5.65
N LEU A 16 31.74 -35.82 5.20
CA LEU A 16 30.35 -36.24 5.35
C LEU A 16 29.26 -35.18 5.06
N LEU A 17 28.69 -35.31 3.86
CA LEU A 17 27.25 -35.29 3.58
C LEU A 17 26.34 -34.79 4.73
N ALA A 18 26.13 -33.48 4.77
CA ALA A 18 24.87 -32.90 5.23
C ALA A 18 24.43 -31.90 4.16
N ILE A 19 23.78 -32.41 3.11
CA ILE A 19 23.02 -31.58 2.18
C ILE A 19 21.82 -31.09 2.99
N VAL A 20 21.99 -30.00 3.75
CA VAL A 20 20.85 -29.26 4.26
C VAL A 20 20.28 -28.58 3.02
N PRO A 21 19.09 -28.96 2.52
CA PRO A 21 18.45 -28.12 1.54
C PRO A 21 18.25 -26.79 2.27
N LEU A 22 18.99 -25.76 1.87
CA LEU A 22 18.49 -24.40 2.04
C LEU A 22 17.17 -24.39 1.30
N LEU A 23 16.09 -24.69 2.03
CA LEU A 23 14.74 -24.30 1.72
C LEU A 23 14.76 -22.78 1.69
N THR A 24 15.30 -22.28 0.57
CA THR A 24 15.22 -20.91 0.13
C THR A 24 13.73 -20.72 -0.05
N THR A 25 13.08 -20.27 1.02
CA THR A 25 11.68 -19.89 1.00
C THR A 25 11.62 -18.70 0.07
N CYS A 26 11.38 -19.00 -1.20
CA CYS A 26 11.01 -18.01 -2.19
C CYS A 26 9.70 -17.42 -1.65
N ARG A 27 9.80 -16.29 -0.94
CA ARG A 27 8.64 -15.46 -0.64
C ARG A 27 8.16 -15.00 -2.02
N LEU A 28 7.15 -15.68 -2.55
CA LEU A 28 6.42 -15.18 -3.70
C LEU A 28 5.83 -13.85 -3.26
N ASN A 29 6.47 -12.74 -3.65
CA ASN A 29 5.94 -11.41 -3.44
C ASN A 29 4.74 -11.23 -4.36
N ARG A 30 3.60 -11.76 -3.91
CA ARG A 30 2.31 -11.52 -4.54
C ARG A 30 1.97 -10.04 -4.32
N ALA A 31 1.80 -9.30 -5.41
CA ALA A 31 1.20 -7.98 -5.33
C ALA A 31 -0.22 -8.14 -4.79
N MET A 32 -0.55 -7.41 -3.71
CA MET A 32 -1.91 -7.38 -3.19
C MET A 32 -2.82 -6.67 -4.19
N THR A 33 -4.04 -7.18 -4.33
CA THR A 33 -5.05 -6.55 -5.20
C THR A 33 -5.68 -5.35 -4.50
N PHE A 34 -6.36 -4.48 -5.25
CA PHE A 34 -7.08 -3.35 -4.67
C PHE A 34 -8.09 -3.78 -3.61
N ASP A 35 -8.86 -4.84 -3.85
CA ASP A 35 -9.86 -5.32 -2.88
C ASP A 35 -9.22 -5.96 -1.62
N GLU A 36 -7.94 -6.36 -1.68
CA GLU A 36 -7.20 -6.79 -0.50
C GLU A 36 -6.69 -5.59 0.31
N ILE A 37 -6.24 -4.53 -0.37
CA ILE A 37 -5.73 -3.31 0.27
C ILE A 37 -6.88 -2.45 0.81
N TYR A 38 -7.97 -2.33 0.05
CA TYR A 38 -9.17 -1.56 0.36
C TYR A 38 -10.39 -2.46 0.28
N PRO A 39 -10.65 -3.24 1.35
CA PRO A 39 -11.71 -4.22 1.35
C PRO A 39 -13.10 -3.60 1.15
N PRO A 40 -14.00 -4.30 0.44
CA PRO A 40 -15.40 -3.91 0.32
C PRO A 40 -16.12 -3.91 1.70
N PRO A 41 -17.30 -3.27 1.82
CA PRO A 41 -18.03 -2.54 0.79
C PRO A 41 -17.60 -1.06 0.67
N TRP A 42 -17.99 -0.44 -0.44
CA TRP A 42 -17.97 1.03 -0.54
C TRP A 42 -18.91 1.65 0.48
N LYS A 43 -18.45 2.68 1.18
CA LYS A 43 -19.26 3.48 2.07
C LYS A 43 -19.64 4.78 1.39
N GLU A 44 -20.93 5.09 1.36
CA GLU A 44 -21.47 6.31 0.74
C GLU A 44 -21.90 7.36 1.78
N LYS A 45 -21.90 6.99 3.07
CA LYS A 45 -22.18 7.92 4.16
C LYS A 45 -21.06 8.97 4.25
N SER A 46 -21.44 10.24 4.38
CA SER A 46 -20.49 11.32 4.62
C SER A 46 -19.69 11.10 5.91
N ASN A 47 -18.42 11.44 5.86
CA ASN A 47 -17.50 11.43 6.98
C ASN A 47 -16.88 12.83 7.12
N GLY A 48 -17.09 13.45 8.28
CA GLY A 48 -16.63 14.82 8.54
C GLY A 48 -15.12 14.99 8.37
N ASP A 49 -14.32 14.02 8.80
CA ASP A 49 -12.86 14.10 8.70
C ASP A 49 -12.39 14.05 7.25
N ILE A 50 -13.01 13.20 6.44
CA ILE A 50 -12.73 13.12 5.00
C ILE A 50 -13.12 14.44 4.32
N SER A 51 -14.32 14.95 4.60
CA SER A 51 -14.79 16.22 4.03
C SER A 51 -13.89 17.39 4.42
N ASN A 52 -13.45 17.45 5.67
CA ASN A 52 -12.55 18.49 6.18
C ASN A 52 -11.18 18.41 5.49
N ALA A 53 -10.62 17.21 5.34
CA ALA A 53 -9.37 17.01 4.62
C ALA A 53 -9.47 17.44 3.16
N LEU A 54 -10.50 17.01 2.43
CA LEU A 54 -10.69 17.40 1.02
C LEU A 54 -10.88 18.91 0.87
N THR A 55 -11.64 19.54 1.78
CA THR A 55 -11.87 21.00 1.78
C THR A 55 -10.59 21.77 2.06
N ALA A 56 -9.78 21.34 3.02
CA ALA A 56 -8.50 21.97 3.35
C ALA A 56 -7.52 21.97 2.16
N HIS A 57 -7.65 21.00 1.24
CA HIS A 57 -6.85 20.90 0.02
C HIS A 57 -7.57 21.43 -1.23
N ASN A 58 -8.68 22.16 -1.07
CA ASN A 58 -9.48 22.73 -2.17
C ASN A 58 -9.93 21.69 -3.21
N VAL A 59 -10.22 20.45 -2.78
CA VAL A 59 -10.71 19.39 -3.66
C VAL A 59 -12.25 19.44 -3.69
N PRO A 60 -12.88 19.88 -4.80
CA PRO A 60 -14.33 19.97 -4.90
C PRO A 60 -14.94 18.57 -4.98
N CYS A 61 -15.54 18.11 -3.88
CA CYS A 61 -16.04 16.75 -3.76
C CYS A 61 -17.45 16.65 -3.14
N PRO A 62 -18.50 17.07 -3.87
CA PRO A 62 -19.86 17.08 -3.34
C PRO A 62 -20.42 15.67 -3.12
N GLN A 63 -19.97 14.70 -3.91
CA GLN A 63 -20.39 13.30 -3.82
C GLN A 63 -19.16 12.41 -3.76
N TYR A 64 -19.05 11.58 -2.74
CA TYR A 64 -17.98 10.59 -2.67
C TYR A 64 -18.43 9.30 -2.02
N ARG A 65 -17.72 8.25 -2.40
CA ARG A 65 -17.73 6.95 -1.72
C ARG A 65 -16.31 6.61 -1.29
N TRP A 66 -16.17 5.84 -0.22
CA TRP A 66 -14.85 5.58 0.35
C TRP A 66 -14.70 4.15 0.88
N ARG A 67 -13.45 3.70 0.93
CA ARG A 67 -13.04 2.43 1.56
C ARG A 67 -11.81 2.69 2.43
N ARG A 68 -11.76 1.99 3.55
CA ARG A 68 -10.61 2.07 4.47
C ARG A 68 -9.50 1.17 3.98
N HIS A 69 -8.26 1.59 4.16
CA HIS A 69 -7.12 0.70 4.01
C HIS A 69 -7.22 -0.48 4.99
N ILE A 70 -6.70 -1.65 4.64
CA ILE A 70 -6.73 -2.86 5.48
C ILE A 70 -6.10 -2.62 6.86
N ASN A 71 -5.09 -1.75 6.93
CA ASN A 71 -4.41 -1.31 8.14
C ASN A 71 -4.84 0.10 8.59
N PHE A 72 -6.13 0.42 8.50
CA PHE A 72 -6.65 1.74 8.83
C PHE A 72 -6.33 2.18 10.26
N GLU A 73 -6.36 1.28 11.24
CA GLU A 73 -6.12 1.64 12.64
C GLU A 73 -4.68 2.15 12.87
N GLN A 74 -3.73 1.75 12.03
CA GLN A 74 -2.33 2.22 12.10
C GLN A 74 -2.05 3.42 11.21
N THR A 75 -2.74 3.52 10.06
CA THR A 75 -2.41 4.50 9.00
C THR A 75 -3.39 5.67 8.93
N GLY A 76 -4.64 5.44 9.34
CA GLY A 76 -5.77 6.32 9.10
C GLY A 76 -6.02 6.60 7.62
N GLU A 77 -5.56 5.71 6.74
CA GLU A 77 -5.64 5.89 5.29
C GLU A 77 -6.98 5.43 4.72
N VAL A 78 -7.56 6.29 3.88
CA VAL A 78 -8.83 6.06 3.23
C VAL A 78 -8.70 6.31 1.74
N PHE A 79 -9.17 5.38 0.93
CA PHE A 79 -9.38 5.58 -0.50
C PHE A 79 -10.74 6.22 -0.73
N VAL A 80 -10.75 7.36 -1.41
CA VAL A 80 -11.94 8.16 -1.69
C VAL A 80 -12.13 8.24 -3.20
N HIS A 81 -13.30 7.85 -3.66
CA HIS A 81 -13.73 8.04 -5.03
C HIS A 81 -14.73 9.18 -5.05
N CYS A 82 -14.39 10.25 -5.76
CA CYS A 82 -15.02 11.55 -5.69
C CYS A 82 -15.62 11.92 -7.05
N SER A 83 -16.83 12.47 -7.07
CA SER A 83 -17.45 13.01 -8.28
C SER A 83 -18.06 14.38 -8.02
N THR A 84 -17.89 15.28 -8.98
CA THR A 84 -18.56 16.59 -8.99
C THR A 84 -19.94 16.52 -9.63
N ASN A 85 -20.11 15.67 -10.65
CA ASN A 85 -21.30 15.61 -11.50
C ASN A 85 -21.95 14.21 -11.55
N GLY A 86 -21.51 13.28 -10.70
CA GLY A 86 -21.93 11.87 -10.73
C GLY A 86 -21.37 11.03 -11.89
N SER A 87 -20.84 11.67 -12.95
CA SER A 87 -20.35 10.98 -14.16
C SER A 87 -18.83 10.80 -14.19
N ASN A 88 -18.07 11.85 -13.83
CA ASN A 88 -16.62 11.80 -13.80
C ASN A 88 -16.16 11.54 -12.37
N TRP A 89 -15.44 10.46 -12.15
CA TRP A 89 -14.96 10.10 -10.83
C TRP A 89 -13.43 10.13 -10.77
N ASN A 90 -12.93 10.79 -9.74
CA ASN A 90 -11.52 10.91 -9.44
C ASN A 90 -11.21 10.21 -8.12
N ALA A 91 -10.10 9.48 -8.08
CA ALA A 91 -9.65 8.79 -6.88
C ALA A 91 -8.67 9.65 -6.07
N TYR A 92 -8.75 9.58 -4.76
CA TYR A 92 -7.88 10.27 -3.81
C TYR A 92 -7.53 9.34 -2.65
N LEU A 93 -6.33 9.48 -2.09
CA LEU A 93 -5.98 8.94 -0.78
C LEU A 93 -6.07 10.05 0.25
N VAL A 94 -6.75 9.78 1.34
CA VAL A 94 -6.90 10.71 2.46
C VAL A 94 -6.33 10.06 3.71
N PHE A 95 -5.36 10.71 4.33
CA PHE A 95 -4.76 10.30 5.59
C PHE A 95 -5.38 11.13 6.71
N ILE A 96 -6.43 10.61 7.33
CA ILE A 96 -7.23 11.32 8.33
C ILE A 96 -6.36 11.94 9.45
N PRO A 97 -5.37 11.24 10.05
CA PRO A 97 -4.61 11.78 11.18
C PRO A 97 -3.76 13.01 10.85
N THR A 98 -3.38 13.18 9.57
CA THR A 98 -2.51 14.28 9.11
C THR A 98 -3.22 15.26 8.20
N TYR A 99 -4.51 15.04 7.92
CA TYR A 99 -5.28 15.76 6.90
C TYR A 99 -4.57 15.82 5.54
N LYS A 100 -3.69 14.86 5.23
CA LYS A 100 -2.98 14.81 3.95
C LYS A 100 -3.89 14.20 2.90
N VAL A 101 -3.94 14.83 1.73
CA VAL A 101 -4.66 14.33 0.56
C VAL A 101 -3.65 14.09 -0.57
N ILE A 102 -3.75 12.93 -1.23
CA ILE A 102 -2.95 12.58 -2.41
C ILE A 102 -3.91 12.28 -3.55
N GLY A 103 -3.75 12.98 -4.67
CA GLY A 103 -4.51 12.74 -5.88
C GLY A 103 -4.69 14.02 -6.72
N PRO A 104 -5.47 13.96 -7.80
CA PRO A 104 -6.21 12.78 -8.26
C PRO A 104 -5.27 11.65 -8.69
N LEU A 105 -5.55 10.42 -8.25
CA LEU A 105 -4.84 9.22 -8.69
C LEU A 105 -5.25 8.89 -10.12
N MET A 106 -4.29 8.46 -10.93
CA MET A 106 -4.60 7.92 -12.25
C MET A 106 -5.52 6.70 -12.09
N PRO A 107 -6.58 6.57 -12.92
CA PRO A 107 -7.41 5.38 -12.94
C PRO A 107 -6.51 4.18 -13.22
N ASP A 108 -6.28 3.34 -12.22
CA ASP A 108 -5.63 2.07 -12.44
C ASP A 108 -6.60 1.21 -13.27
N PRO A 109 -6.18 0.68 -14.44
CA PRO A 109 -7.04 -0.14 -15.30
C PRO A 109 -7.55 -1.42 -14.63
N SER A 110 -7.01 -1.81 -13.48
CA SER A 110 -7.50 -2.92 -12.65
C SER A 110 -8.68 -2.56 -11.74
N LEU A 111 -8.98 -1.27 -11.57
CA LEU A 111 -10.15 -0.81 -10.82
C LEU A 111 -11.38 -0.90 -11.73
N PRO A 112 -12.47 -1.55 -11.29
CA PRO A 112 -13.68 -1.59 -12.09
C PRO A 112 -14.16 -0.15 -12.33
N VAL A 113 -14.25 0.24 -13.60
CA VAL A 113 -15.04 1.41 -14.01
C VAL A 113 -16.45 1.16 -13.48
N SER A 114 -16.87 1.93 -12.48
CA SER A 114 -18.23 1.81 -11.98
C SER A 114 -19.17 2.34 -13.06
N ASN A 115 -19.77 1.41 -13.80
CA ASN A 115 -21.00 1.64 -14.55
C ASN A 115 -22.13 2.06 -13.61
#